data_AF-A0A1V2H7X6-F1
#
_entry.id   AF-A0A1V2H7X6-F1
#
_cell.length_a   1.000
_cell.length_b   1.000
_cell.length_c   1.000
_cell.angle_alpha   90.00
_cell.angle_beta   90.00
_cell.angle_gamma   90.00
#
_symmetry.space_group_name_H-M   'P 1'
#
loop_
_entity.id
_entity.type
_entity.pdbx_description
1 polymer ?
#
loop_
_entity_poly.entity_id
_entity_poly.type
_entity_poly.pdbx_seq_one_letter_code
_entity_poly.pdbx_strand_id
1 'polypeptide(L)'
;MDDSWEVRPRTGIGRLQFGMTRAEVASLAGQLGPITYENDLGAGMGDIAALLQPFGAWISDEDVAATKAAMAEVAHVQQGMVQEHRGCGLMLTFQDDALAEIMAPCDGPPIHLGGVALFEAPRIEAVAALSRALGDQPFTDGENVAYRNAPLWLHGFMLGAPGFDPHPDRQSAREVNILLRAAAMRGTAAVEWDRFHALALPA
;
A
#
# COMPACT_ATOMS: atom_id res chain seq x y z
N MET A 1 26.73 4.24 -0.62
CA MET A 1 25.47 3.47 -0.59
C MET A 1 24.58 4.10 -1.65
N ASP A 2 23.79 3.30 -2.38
CA ASP A 2 22.85 3.84 -3.35
C ASP A 2 21.60 4.31 -2.60
N ASP A 3 21.50 5.62 -2.34
CA ASP A 3 20.38 6.24 -1.59
C ASP A 3 19.05 6.19 -2.38
N SER A 4 19.05 5.59 -3.58
CA SER A 4 17.90 5.46 -4.48
C SER A 4 16.69 4.76 -3.84
N TRP A 5 16.90 3.97 -2.79
CA TRP A 5 15.85 3.17 -2.14
C TRP A 5 15.75 3.37 -0.61
N GLU A 6 16.23 4.50 -0.12
CA GLU A 6 16.10 4.89 1.29
C GLU A 6 14.66 5.34 1.60
N VAL A 7 13.98 4.64 2.52
CA VAL A 7 12.66 5.02 3.03
C VAL A 7 12.78 6.25 3.93
N ARG A 8 11.94 7.23 3.65
CA ARG A 8 11.70 8.39 4.49
C ARG A 8 10.21 8.43 4.76
N PRO A 9 9.72 7.88 5.90
CA PRO A 9 8.31 7.51 6.03
C PRO A 9 7.28 8.62 5.76
N ARG A 10 7.64 9.87 6.02
CA ARG A 10 6.78 11.06 5.80
C ARG A 10 7.01 11.74 4.46
N THR A 11 7.92 11.23 3.63
CA THR A 11 8.41 11.89 2.43
C THR A 11 8.35 11.00 1.19
N GLY A 12 8.70 9.72 1.30
CA GLY A 12 8.70 8.78 0.17
C GLY A 12 9.87 7.79 0.23
N ILE A 13 10.37 7.37 -0.94
CA ILE A 13 11.48 6.42 -1.09
C ILE A 13 12.52 6.99 -2.07
N GLY A 14 13.74 7.24 -1.58
CA GLY A 14 14.85 7.78 -2.38
C GLY A 14 14.47 9.07 -3.11
N ARG A 15 14.40 9.00 -4.44
CA ARG A 15 14.00 10.13 -5.31
C ARG A 15 12.49 10.25 -5.50
N LEU A 16 11.71 9.21 -5.20
CA LEU A 16 10.25 9.28 -5.18
C LEU A 16 9.80 10.03 -3.93
N GLN A 17 9.10 11.14 -4.13
CA GLN A 17 8.55 11.96 -3.05
C GLN A 17 7.05 12.11 -3.22
N PHE A 18 6.33 12.06 -2.11
CA PHE A 18 4.91 12.38 -2.09
C PHE A 18 4.66 13.78 -2.66
N GLY A 19 3.57 13.93 -3.40
CA GLY A 19 3.22 15.16 -4.10
C GLY A 19 3.83 15.31 -5.49
N MET A 20 4.81 14.48 -5.88
CA MET A 20 5.32 14.47 -7.24
C MET A 20 4.21 14.13 -8.23
N THR A 21 4.11 14.90 -9.31
CA THR A 21 3.19 14.63 -10.41
C THR A 21 3.57 13.36 -11.17
N ARG A 22 2.64 12.78 -11.92
CA ARG A 22 2.96 11.63 -12.80
C ARG A 22 4.07 11.95 -13.80
N ALA A 23 4.12 13.18 -14.32
CA ALA A 23 5.17 13.64 -15.22
C ALA A 23 6.55 13.68 -14.54
N GLU A 24 6.63 14.17 -13.30
CA GLU A 24 7.86 14.18 -12.52
C GLU A 24 8.32 12.75 -12.19
N VAL A 25 7.41 11.85 -11.84
CA VAL A 25 7.73 10.42 -11.63
C VAL A 25 8.19 9.76 -12.94
N ALA A 26 7.60 10.10 -14.09
CA ALA A 26 8.02 9.57 -15.38
C ALA A 26 9.48 9.92 -15.72
N SER A 27 9.99 11.07 -15.24
CA SER A 27 11.41 11.43 -15.38
C SER A 27 12.38 10.47 -14.66
N LEU A 28 11.87 9.66 -13.72
CA LEU A 28 12.61 8.64 -12.99
C LEU A 28 12.51 7.24 -13.63
N ALA A 29 11.96 7.12 -14.84
CA ALA A 29 11.74 5.83 -15.50
C ALA A 29 13.01 4.96 -15.63
N GLY A 30 14.19 5.56 -15.74
CA GLY A 30 15.46 4.82 -15.76
C GLY A 30 15.73 4.02 -14.47
N GLN A 31 15.25 4.50 -13.33
CA GLN A 31 15.34 3.81 -12.03
C GLN A 31 14.14 2.90 -11.77
N LEU A 32 12.93 3.37 -12.11
CA LEU A 32 11.68 2.66 -11.80
C LEU A 32 11.35 1.53 -12.79
N GLY A 33 11.97 1.55 -13.96
CA GLY A 33 11.54 0.73 -15.09
C GLY A 33 10.25 1.25 -15.74
N PRO A 34 9.78 0.53 -16.79
CA PRO A 34 8.54 0.89 -17.50
C PRO A 34 7.31 0.70 -16.61
N ILE A 35 6.20 1.32 -17.00
CA ILE A 35 4.88 0.97 -16.46
C ILE A 35 4.50 -0.40 -17.04
N THR A 36 4.26 -1.39 -16.18
CA THR A 36 3.87 -2.75 -16.57
C THR A 36 2.36 -2.95 -16.52
N TYR A 37 1.67 -2.18 -15.68
CA TYR A 37 0.22 -2.15 -15.57
C TYR A 37 -0.23 -0.77 -15.06
N GLU A 38 -1.34 -0.29 -15.56
CA GLU A 38 -1.98 0.96 -15.14
C GLU A 38 -3.48 0.73 -14.96
N ASN A 39 -4.05 1.28 -13.89
CA ASN A 39 -5.47 1.23 -13.62
C ASN A 39 -5.97 2.59 -13.15
N ASP A 40 -6.95 3.15 -13.86
CA ASP A 40 -7.74 4.27 -13.38
C ASP A 40 -8.87 3.70 -12.51
N LEU A 41 -8.72 3.85 -11.20
CA LEU A 41 -9.63 3.26 -10.23
C LEU A 41 -11.04 3.86 -10.34
N GLY A 42 -11.16 5.11 -10.77
CA GLY A 42 -12.44 5.77 -10.99
C GLY A 42 -13.10 5.44 -12.33
N ALA A 43 -12.32 5.11 -13.36
CA ALA A 43 -12.83 4.84 -14.71
C ALA A 43 -13.25 3.38 -14.95
N GLY A 44 -12.84 2.44 -14.10
CA GLY A 44 -13.10 1.00 -14.25
C GLY A 44 -14.57 0.56 -14.11
N MET A 45 -15.49 1.48 -13.87
CA MET A 45 -16.90 1.20 -13.60
C MET A 45 -17.78 1.40 -14.83
N GLY A 46 -17.34 0.85 -15.98
CA GLY A 46 -18.12 0.81 -17.22
C GLY A 46 -19.53 0.23 -17.02
N ASP A 47 -20.44 0.44 -17.98
CA ASP A 47 -21.89 0.24 -17.84
C ASP A 47 -22.29 -1.07 -17.14
N ILE A 48 -22.43 -0.98 -15.82
CA ILE A 48 -22.79 -2.09 -14.93
C ILE A 48 -24.14 -2.67 -15.34
N ALA A 49 -25.01 -1.85 -15.95
CA ALA A 49 -26.26 -2.34 -16.50
C ALA A 49 -26.00 -3.37 -17.60
N ALA A 50 -24.97 -3.18 -18.43
CA ALA A 50 -24.56 -4.13 -19.46
C ALA A 50 -23.94 -5.41 -18.86
N LEU A 51 -23.20 -5.31 -17.74
CA LEU A 51 -22.66 -6.47 -17.03
C LEU A 51 -23.74 -7.29 -16.30
N LEU A 52 -24.78 -6.63 -15.80
CA LEU A 52 -25.90 -7.26 -15.10
C LEU A 52 -26.99 -7.76 -16.06
N GLN A 53 -27.04 -7.25 -17.30
CA GLN A 53 -28.03 -7.62 -18.31
C GLN A 53 -28.21 -9.13 -18.51
N PRO A 54 -27.14 -9.96 -18.57
CA PRO A 54 -27.27 -11.40 -18.75
C PRO A 54 -27.94 -12.12 -17.55
N PHE A 55 -27.97 -11.49 -16.39
CA PHE A 55 -28.52 -12.04 -15.15
C PHE A 55 -29.91 -11.48 -14.81
N GLY A 56 -30.50 -10.65 -15.67
CA GLY A 56 -31.76 -9.94 -15.40
C GLY A 56 -32.98 -10.82 -15.14
N ALA A 57 -32.93 -12.13 -15.46
CA ALA A 57 -33.97 -13.08 -15.08
C ALA A 57 -33.88 -13.55 -13.62
N TRP A 58 -32.74 -13.32 -12.96
CA TRP A 58 -32.43 -13.77 -11.60
C TRP A 58 -32.16 -12.63 -10.62
N ILE A 59 -32.12 -11.39 -11.09
CA ILE A 59 -31.84 -10.18 -10.34
C ILE A 59 -33.03 -9.25 -10.47
N SER A 60 -33.50 -8.70 -9.35
CA SER A 60 -34.60 -7.73 -9.37
C SER A 60 -34.11 -6.36 -9.84
N ASP A 61 -35.03 -5.52 -10.33
CA ASP A 61 -34.72 -4.12 -10.66
C ASP A 61 -34.20 -3.35 -9.43
N GLU A 62 -34.66 -3.71 -8.23
CA GLU A 62 -34.19 -3.16 -6.96
C GLU A 62 -32.72 -3.51 -6.71
N ASP A 63 -32.33 -4.77 -6.94
CA ASP A 63 -30.93 -5.22 -6.80
C ASP A 63 -30.00 -4.53 -7.82
N VAL A 64 -30.48 -4.32 -9.06
CA VAL A 64 -29.74 -3.55 -10.07
C VAL A 64 -29.55 -2.10 -9.61
N ALA A 65 -30.60 -1.48 -9.08
CA ALA A 65 -30.53 -0.10 -8.59
C ALA A 65 -29.60 0.03 -7.38
N ALA A 66 -29.68 -0.89 -6.42
CA ALA A 66 -28.80 -0.94 -5.25
C ALA A 66 -27.33 -1.13 -5.66
N THR A 67 -27.06 -2.03 -6.61
CA THR A 67 -25.72 -2.27 -7.14
C THR A 67 -25.17 -1.02 -7.83
N LYS A 68 -25.96 -0.35 -8.66
CA LYS A 68 -25.57 0.92 -9.29
C LYS A 68 -25.26 2.02 -8.27
N ALA A 69 -26.06 2.12 -7.20
CA ALA A 69 -25.85 3.11 -6.15
C ALA A 69 -24.55 2.86 -5.37
N ALA A 70 -24.33 1.62 -4.91
CA ALA A 70 -23.10 1.22 -4.24
C ALA A 70 -21.88 1.44 -5.14
N MET A 71 -22.02 1.19 -6.44
CA MET A 71 -20.96 1.39 -7.41
C MET A 71 -20.66 2.87 -7.69
N ALA A 72 -21.68 3.72 -7.79
CA ALA A 72 -21.48 5.17 -7.92
C ALA A 72 -20.76 5.74 -6.67
N GLU A 73 -21.06 5.21 -5.49
CA GLU A 73 -20.35 5.56 -4.25
C GLU A 73 -18.87 5.16 -4.32
N VAL A 74 -18.56 3.93 -4.74
CA VAL A 74 -17.16 3.49 -4.94
C VAL A 74 -16.44 4.34 -5.99
N ALA A 75 -17.08 4.63 -7.14
CA ALA A 75 -16.52 5.47 -8.19
C ALA A 75 -16.18 6.87 -7.67
N HIS A 76 -17.08 7.47 -6.89
CA HIS A 76 -16.88 8.78 -6.31
C HIS A 76 -15.71 8.77 -5.32
N VAL A 77 -15.62 7.71 -4.52
CA VAL A 77 -14.58 7.50 -3.53
C VAL A 77 -13.19 7.31 -4.18
N GLN A 78 -13.14 6.65 -5.34
CA GLN A 78 -11.91 6.39 -6.11
C GLN A 78 -11.61 7.45 -7.18
N GLN A 79 -12.46 8.47 -7.30
CA GLN A 79 -12.34 9.48 -8.34
C GLN A 79 -10.97 10.18 -8.27
N GLY A 80 -10.29 10.24 -9.42
CA GLY A 80 -8.97 10.86 -9.55
C GLY A 80 -7.82 10.00 -9.04
N MET A 81 -8.07 8.72 -8.71
CA MET A 81 -7.04 7.77 -8.32
C MET A 81 -6.54 6.97 -9.52
N VAL A 82 -5.23 6.98 -9.72
CA VAL A 82 -4.56 6.16 -10.74
C VAL A 82 -3.48 5.32 -10.07
N GLN A 83 -3.46 4.03 -10.38
CA GLN A 83 -2.46 3.10 -9.89
C GLN A 83 -1.54 2.66 -11.02
N GLU A 84 -0.23 2.77 -10.80
CA GLU A 84 0.81 2.31 -11.73
C GLU A 84 1.65 1.21 -11.07
N HIS A 85 1.85 0.09 -11.78
CA HIS A 85 2.86 -0.90 -11.45
C HIS A 85 4.11 -0.64 -12.29
N ARG A 86 5.26 -0.60 -11.63
CA ARG A 86 6.55 -0.28 -12.25
C ARG A 86 7.38 -1.55 -12.42
N GLY A 87 8.24 -1.57 -13.44
CA GLY A 87 9.11 -2.72 -13.74
C GLY A 87 10.08 -3.09 -12.62
N CYS A 88 10.40 -2.16 -11.72
CA CYS A 88 11.16 -2.44 -10.50
C CYS A 88 10.37 -3.16 -9.39
N GLY A 89 9.06 -3.37 -9.56
CA GLY A 89 8.18 -4.04 -8.59
C GLY A 89 7.36 -3.09 -7.71
N LEU A 90 7.65 -1.79 -7.71
CA LEU A 90 6.84 -0.81 -6.96
C LEU A 90 5.46 -0.62 -7.57
N MET A 91 4.48 -0.40 -6.71
CA MET A 91 3.16 0.10 -7.07
C MET A 91 3.01 1.51 -6.52
N LEU A 92 2.59 2.44 -7.38
CA LEU A 92 2.43 3.85 -7.08
C LEU A 92 0.96 4.22 -7.25
N THR A 93 0.38 4.84 -6.23
CA THR A 93 -0.99 5.39 -6.33
C THR A 93 -0.91 6.91 -6.36
N PHE A 94 -1.49 7.49 -7.39
CA PHE A 94 -1.64 8.93 -7.57
C PHE A 94 -3.06 9.34 -7.22
N GLN A 95 -3.20 10.46 -6.51
CA GLN A 95 -4.47 11.10 -6.20
C GLN A 95 -4.46 12.49 -6.83
N ASP A 96 -5.39 12.75 -7.74
CA ASP A 96 -5.49 14.05 -8.43
C ASP A 96 -4.14 14.45 -9.08
N ASP A 97 -3.49 13.50 -9.77
CA ASP A 97 -2.16 13.56 -10.40
C ASP A 97 -0.94 13.64 -9.44
N ALA A 98 -1.14 13.73 -8.12
CA ALA A 98 -0.05 13.77 -7.16
C ALA A 98 0.23 12.39 -6.53
N LEU A 99 1.51 12.00 -6.42
CA LEU A 99 1.92 10.75 -5.78
C LEU A 99 1.49 10.74 -4.32
N ALA A 100 0.61 9.81 -3.95
CA ALA A 100 -0.02 9.76 -2.65
C ALA A 100 0.33 8.49 -1.85
N GLU A 101 0.65 7.39 -2.55
CA GLU A 101 1.00 6.12 -1.94
C GLU A 101 2.13 5.42 -2.71
N ILE A 102 3.03 4.77 -1.97
CA ILE A 102 4.08 3.91 -2.51
C ILE A 102 3.97 2.58 -1.78
N MET A 103 3.67 1.51 -2.53
CA MET A 103 3.77 0.14 -2.03
C MET A 103 5.04 -0.50 -2.58
N ALA A 104 5.90 -0.94 -1.66
CA ALA A 104 7.14 -1.63 -1.97
C ALA A 104 7.05 -3.09 -1.48
N PRO A 105 6.98 -4.08 -2.39
CA PRO A 105 7.02 -5.48 -2.01
C PRO A 105 8.44 -5.92 -1.66
N CYS A 106 8.57 -6.99 -0.88
CA CYS A 106 9.88 -7.46 -0.44
C CYS A 106 10.75 -8.08 -1.55
N ASP A 107 10.15 -8.49 -2.67
CA ASP A 107 10.84 -8.99 -3.87
C ASP A 107 11.15 -7.87 -4.89
N GLY A 108 10.87 -6.62 -4.52
CA GLY A 108 11.18 -5.41 -5.28
C GLY A 108 12.57 -4.85 -4.99
N PRO A 109 12.74 -3.51 -5.05
CA PRO A 109 14.02 -2.88 -4.77
C PRO A 109 14.46 -3.09 -3.32
N PRO A 110 15.78 -3.09 -3.03
CA PRO A 110 16.27 -3.28 -1.68
C PRO A 110 16.00 -2.01 -0.85
N ILE A 111 14.90 -2.03 -0.09
CA ILE A 111 14.46 -0.89 0.70
C ILE A 111 15.29 -0.77 1.99
N HIS A 112 15.82 0.43 2.25
CA HIS A 112 16.67 0.70 3.42
C HIS A 112 16.09 1.80 4.32
N LEU A 113 16.47 1.80 5.60
CA LEU A 113 16.23 2.88 6.55
C LEU A 113 17.47 3.05 7.45
N GLY A 114 18.16 4.17 7.33
CA GLY A 114 19.33 4.48 8.14
C GLY A 114 20.41 3.39 8.07
N GLY A 115 20.56 2.75 6.90
CA GLY A 115 21.46 1.61 6.68
C GLY A 115 20.91 0.24 7.05
N VAL A 116 19.67 0.13 7.55
CA VAL A 116 18.99 -1.14 7.80
C VAL A 116 18.23 -1.57 6.56
N ALA A 117 18.59 -2.70 5.94
CA ALA A 117 17.81 -3.32 4.87
C ALA A 117 16.52 -3.92 5.46
N LEU A 118 15.38 -3.25 5.26
CA LEU A 118 14.14 -3.53 6.01
C LEU A 118 13.63 -4.96 5.79
N PHE A 119 13.76 -5.50 4.58
CA PHE A 119 13.27 -6.84 4.26
C PHE A 119 14.26 -7.98 4.58
N GLU A 120 15.55 -7.67 4.73
CA GLU A 120 16.60 -8.65 5.01
C GLU A 120 16.95 -8.74 6.51
N ALA A 121 16.79 -7.64 7.24
CA ALA A 121 16.99 -7.61 8.68
C ALA A 121 15.96 -8.49 9.42
N PRO A 122 16.29 -8.99 10.62
CA PRO A 122 15.30 -9.61 11.49
C PRO A 122 14.09 -8.70 11.66
N ARG A 123 12.87 -9.23 11.47
CA ARG A 123 11.63 -8.43 11.38
C ARG A 123 11.45 -7.47 12.56
N ILE A 124 11.69 -7.96 13.78
CA ILE A 124 11.60 -7.16 15.01
C ILE A 124 12.63 -6.02 15.02
N GLU A 125 13.84 -6.24 14.52
CA GLU A 125 14.88 -5.21 14.43
C GLU A 125 14.53 -4.15 13.38
N ALA A 126 13.99 -4.55 12.23
CA ALA A 126 13.50 -3.63 11.20
C ALA A 126 12.35 -2.75 11.73
N VAL A 127 11.39 -3.35 12.45
CA VAL A 127 10.32 -2.59 13.12
C VAL A 127 10.91 -1.66 14.18
N ALA A 128 11.86 -2.11 14.99
CA ALA A 128 12.51 -1.26 15.99
C ALA A 128 13.29 -0.08 15.38
N ALA A 129 13.91 -0.28 14.21
CA ALA A 129 14.55 0.79 13.46
C ALA A 129 13.52 1.82 12.95
N LEU A 130 12.39 1.36 12.40
CA LEU A 130 11.29 2.22 11.95
C LEU A 130 10.69 3.02 13.12
N SER A 131 10.41 2.39 14.25
CA SER A 131 9.88 3.04 15.46
C SER A 131 10.80 4.15 15.95
N ARG A 132 12.12 3.90 15.97
CA ARG A 132 13.12 4.92 16.34
C ARG A 132 13.14 6.08 15.35
N ALA A 133 13.09 5.80 14.05
CA ALA A 133 13.07 6.83 13.01
C ALA A 133 11.78 7.67 13.03
N LEU A 134 10.66 7.05 13.39
CA LEU A 134 9.35 7.70 13.48
C LEU A 134 9.11 8.43 14.79
N GLY A 135 9.79 8.01 15.87
CA GLY A 135 9.47 8.42 17.24
C GLY A 135 8.09 7.95 17.67
N ASP A 136 7.62 6.79 17.19
CA ASP A 136 6.27 6.28 17.42
C ASP A 136 6.29 4.79 17.83
N GLN A 137 5.30 4.40 18.63
CA GLN A 137 5.14 3.02 19.10
C GLN A 137 4.45 2.18 18.02
N PRO A 138 5.01 1.03 17.63
CA PRO A 138 4.36 0.11 16.70
C PRO A 138 3.23 -0.64 17.39
N PHE A 139 2.19 -0.92 16.62
CA PHE A 139 1.11 -1.83 16.99
C PHE A 139 1.01 -2.96 15.97
N THR A 140 0.54 -4.12 16.40
CA THR A 140 0.33 -5.28 15.52
C THR A 140 -1.02 -5.95 15.79
N ASP A 141 -1.58 -6.58 14.76
CA ASP A 141 -2.73 -7.48 14.83
C ASP A 141 -2.30 -8.98 14.79
N GLY A 142 -0.99 -9.25 14.90
CA GLY A 142 -0.39 -10.57 14.76
C GLY A 142 0.30 -10.81 13.42
N GLU A 143 -0.07 -10.09 12.36
CA GLU A 143 0.52 -10.24 11.02
C GLU A 143 1.12 -8.92 10.53
N ASN A 144 0.37 -7.84 10.71
CA ASN A 144 0.67 -6.52 10.20
C ASN A 144 1.28 -5.64 11.29
N VAL A 145 1.97 -4.59 10.88
CA VAL A 145 2.44 -3.54 11.80
C VAL A 145 1.99 -2.18 11.31
N ALA A 146 1.48 -1.36 12.23
CA ALA A 146 1.02 -0.01 11.95
C ALA A 146 1.46 0.96 13.05
N TYR A 147 1.45 2.24 12.71
CA TYR A 147 1.82 3.35 13.58
C TYR A 147 0.68 4.36 13.64
N ARG A 148 0.34 4.86 14.83
CA ARG A 148 -0.81 5.77 14.99
C ARG A 148 -0.54 7.15 14.40
N ASN A 149 0.72 7.58 14.46
CA ASN A 149 1.14 8.94 14.11
C ASN A 149 2.00 8.98 12.83
N ALA A 150 2.07 7.86 12.11
CA ALA A 150 2.79 7.76 10.84
C ALA A 150 1.93 7.02 9.79
N PRO A 151 1.83 7.55 8.57
CA PRO A 151 1.11 6.93 7.46
C PRO A 151 1.94 5.80 6.83
N LEU A 152 2.27 4.80 7.64
CA LEU A 152 3.11 3.65 7.31
C LEU A 152 2.42 2.36 7.77
N TRP A 153 2.35 1.38 6.87
CA TRP A 153 1.81 0.07 7.14
C TRP A 153 2.77 -1.01 6.63
N LEU A 154 3.08 -2.00 7.47
CA LEU A 154 3.86 -3.18 7.09
C LEU A 154 2.91 -4.36 6.99
N HIS A 155 2.59 -4.78 5.77
CA HIS A 155 1.67 -5.89 5.53
C HIS A 155 2.41 -7.22 5.60
N GLY A 156 1.84 -8.22 6.28
CA GLY A 156 2.44 -9.55 6.36
C GLY A 156 3.79 -9.62 7.10
N PHE A 157 4.25 -8.51 7.69
CA PHE A 157 5.64 -8.32 8.08
C PHE A 157 6.05 -9.13 9.31
N MET A 158 5.08 -9.47 10.18
CA MET A 158 5.32 -10.29 11.37
C MET A 158 5.23 -11.79 11.09
N LEU A 159 4.78 -12.21 9.90
CA LEU A 159 4.71 -13.63 9.56
C LEU A 159 6.10 -14.28 9.64
N GLY A 160 6.20 -15.34 10.44
CA GLY A 160 7.46 -16.06 10.66
C GLY A 160 8.48 -15.34 11.55
N ALA A 161 8.13 -14.18 12.14
CA ALA A 161 8.93 -13.58 13.20
C ALA A 161 8.85 -14.45 14.48
N PRO A 162 9.88 -14.45 15.35
CA PRO A 162 9.81 -15.18 16.61
C PRO A 162 8.58 -14.78 17.44
N GLY A 163 7.78 -15.76 17.84
CA GLY A 163 6.53 -15.54 18.59
C GLY A 163 5.29 -15.27 17.72
N PHE A 164 5.44 -15.31 16.39
CA PHE A 164 4.35 -15.15 15.44
C PHE A 164 4.26 -16.40 14.56
N ASP A 165 3.06 -16.99 14.49
CA ASP A 165 2.85 -18.19 13.71
C ASP A 165 3.00 -17.88 12.21
N PRO A 166 3.65 -18.76 11.44
CA PRO A 166 3.57 -18.68 9.99
C PRO A 166 2.11 -18.93 9.57
N HIS A 167 1.57 -18.10 8.69
CA HIS A 167 0.21 -18.30 8.19
C HIS A 167 0.17 -19.57 7.31
N PRO A 168 -0.73 -20.54 7.60
CA PRO A 168 -0.71 -21.87 6.98
C PRO A 168 -0.83 -21.86 5.45
N ASP A 169 -1.57 -20.88 4.91
CA ASP A 169 -1.84 -20.74 3.48
C ASP A 169 -1.00 -19.68 2.76
N ARG A 170 -0.24 -18.83 3.48
CA ARG A 170 0.55 -17.73 2.88
C ARG A 170 2.02 -18.13 2.85
N GLN A 171 2.37 -19.00 1.91
CA GLN A 171 3.73 -19.51 1.76
C GLN A 171 4.67 -18.57 0.98
N SER A 172 4.17 -17.48 0.39
CA SER A 172 4.98 -16.65 -0.50
C SER A 172 5.34 -15.31 0.14
N ALA A 173 6.63 -15.01 0.16
CA ALA A 173 7.17 -13.70 0.54
C ALA A 173 6.54 -12.53 -0.25
N ARG A 174 5.85 -12.80 -1.38
CA ARG A 174 5.21 -11.79 -2.23
C ARG A 174 4.12 -10.96 -1.55
N GLU A 175 3.61 -11.40 -0.41
CA GLU A 175 2.61 -10.64 0.33
C GLU A 175 3.24 -9.67 1.34
N VAL A 176 4.54 -9.81 1.65
CA VAL A 176 5.22 -8.88 2.55
C VAL A 176 5.53 -7.60 1.79
N ASN A 177 4.94 -6.50 2.24
CA ASN A 177 5.17 -5.19 1.65
C ASN A 177 5.14 -4.07 2.68
N ILE A 178 5.74 -2.95 2.29
CA ILE A 178 5.70 -1.69 3.00
C ILE A 178 4.82 -0.75 2.20
N LEU A 179 3.80 -0.21 2.84
CA LEU A 179 2.93 0.79 2.27
C LEU A 179 3.18 2.13 2.97
N LEU A 180 3.65 3.11 2.19
CA LEU A 180 3.85 4.47 2.65
C LEU A 180 2.81 5.37 2.02
N ARG A 181 2.27 6.31 2.80
CA ARG A 181 1.30 7.30 2.30
C ARG A 181 1.70 8.73 2.68
N ALA A 182 1.30 9.69 1.86
CA ALA A 182 1.43 11.12 2.16
C ALA A 182 0.50 11.53 3.30
N ALA A 183 -0.74 11.01 3.28
CA ALA A 183 -1.82 11.29 4.22
C ALA A 183 -2.94 10.24 4.05
N ALA A 184 -4.07 10.43 4.74
CA ALA A 184 -5.30 9.70 4.41
C ALA A 184 -5.73 10.04 2.98
N MET A 185 -5.89 9.03 2.13
CA MET A 185 -6.37 9.19 0.76
C MET A 185 -7.90 9.09 0.72
N ARG A 186 -8.53 9.58 -0.35
CA ARG A 186 -9.94 9.30 -0.59
C ARG A 186 -10.11 7.79 -0.75
N GLY A 187 -11.10 7.21 -0.08
CA GLY A 187 -11.46 5.80 -0.26
C GLY A 187 -10.60 4.74 0.37
N THR A 188 -9.55 5.11 1.09
CA THR A 188 -8.84 4.15 1.91
C THR A 188 -9.60 3.91 3.21
N ALA A 189 -9.89 2.65 3.52
CA ALA A 189 -10.41 2.28 4.83
C ALA A 189 -9.44 2.75 5.94
N ALA A 190 -10.00 3.28 7.02
CA ALA A 190 -9.23 3.56 8.22
C ALA A 190 -8.75 2.25 8.83
N VAL A 191 -7.61 2.29 9.52
CA VAL A 191 -7.13 1.15 10.30
C VAL A 191 -8.12 0.88 11.43
N GLU A 192 -8.63 -0.36 11.49
CA GLU A 192 -9.43 -0.88 12.60
C GLU A 192 -8.52 -1.15 13.80
N TRP A 193 -8.27 -0.11 14.60
CA TRP A 193 -7.31 -0.14 15.70
C TRP A 193 -7.70 -1.04 16.88
N ASP A 194 -8.94 -1.53 16.94
CA ASP A 194 -9.43 -2.47 17.97
C ASP A 194 -8.75 -3.84 17.89
N ARG A 195 -8.29 -4.23 16.69
CA ARG A 195 -7.55 -5.47 16.46
C ARG A 195 -6.05 -5.35 16.76
N PHE A 196 -5.57 -4.12 16.96
CA PHE A 196 -4.16 -3.80 17.12
C PHE A 196 -3.78 -3.64 18.58
N HIS A 197 -2.72 -4.33 19.01
CA HIS A 197 -2.11 -4.17 20.33
C HIS A 197 -0.68 -3.68 20.22
N ALA A 198 -0.16 -3.05 21.27
CA ALA A 198 1.20 -2.52 21.26
C ALA A 198 2.21 -3.67 21.07
N LEU A 199 3.11 -3.53 20.10
CA LEU A 199 4.16 -4.49 19.84
C LEU A 199 5.35 -4.19 20.75
N ALA A 200 5.67 -5.12 21.66
CA ALA A 200 6.84 -5.00 22.51
C ALA A 200 8.12 -5.13 21.65
N LEU A 201 8.95 -4.09 21.66
CA LEU A 201 10.25 -4.11 21.01
C LEU A 201 11.35 -4.37 22.05
N PRO A 202 12.43 -5.08 21.66
CA PRO A 202 13.62 -5.16 22.49
C PRO A 202 14.21 -3.76 22.68
N ALA A 203 14.72 -3.50 23.89
CA ALA A 203 15.34 -2.24 24.27
C ALA A 203 16.67 -1.99 23.54
#